data_AF-A0A966HK32-F1
#
_entry.id   AF-A0A966HK32-F1
#
_cell.length_a   1.000
_cell.length_b   1.000
_cell.length_c   1.000
_cell.angle_alpha   90.00
_cell.angle_beta   90.00
_cell.angle_gamma   90.00
#
_symmetry.space_group_name_H-M   'P 1'
#
loop_
_entity.id
_entity.type
_entity.pdbx_description
1 polymer ?
#
loop_
_entity_poly.entity_id
_entity_poly.type
_entity_poly.pdbx_seq_one_letter_code
_entity_poly.pdbx_strand_id
1 'polypeptide(L)'
;IGILIAISGTISMISSGALFAKVNSPLSFGYFNLAGFLVFVPVTMLMAPLGAKVVHKVNRNLITKIFGIYLILISLRSFIEYLNIK
;
A
#
# COMPACT_ATOMS: atom_id res chain seq x y z
N ILE A 1 16.52 2.49 2.83
CA ILE A 1 15.89 1.86 1.65
C ILE A 1 14.52 2.48 1.31
N GLY A 2 13.57 2.56 2.26
CA GLY A 2 12.18 2.96 1.96
C GLY A 2 12.01 4.34 1.28
N ILE A 3 12.78 5.35 1.69
CA ILE A 3 12.69 6.70 1.10
C ILE A 3 13.03 6.68 -0.40
N LEU A 4 14.04 5.89 -0.78
CA LEU A 4 14.51 5.83 -2.17
C LEU A 4 13.47 5.13 -3.08
N ILE A 5 12.79 4.11 -2.54
CA ILE A 5 11.65 3.44 -3.21
C ILE A 5 10.45 4.37 -3.32
N ALA A 6 10.15 5.14 -2.25
CA ALA A 6 9.03 6.07 -2.25
C ALA A 6 9.22 7.18 -3.29
N ILE A 7 10.44 7.72 -3.41
CA ILE A 7 10.77 8.75 -4.39
C ILE A 7 10.65 8.19 -5.82
N SER A 8 11.27 7.04 -6.11
CA SER A 8 11.22 6.47 -7.45
C SER A 8 9.80 6.05 -7.85
N GLY A 9 9.02 5.48 -6.93
CA GLY A 9 7.61 5.15 -7.14
C GLY A 9 6.74 6.38 -7.37
N THR A 10 6.95 7.45 -6.60
CA THR A 10 6.20 8.71 -6.77
C THR A 10 6.49 9.35 -8.12
N ILE A 11 7.76 9.41 -8.53
CA ILE A 11 8.16 9.92 -9.85
C ILE A 11 7.52 9.09 -10.96
N SER A 12 7.51 7.76 -10.83
CA SER A 12 6.86 6.86 -11.78
C SER A 12 5.36 7.13 -11.89
N MET A 13 4.65 7.32 -10.77
CA MET A 13 3.21 7.63 -10.77
C MET A 13 2.89 9.00 -11.35
N ILE A 14 3.69 10.02 -11.07
CA ILE A 14 3.52 11.37 -11.64
C ILE A 14 3.75 11.31 -13.15
N SER A 15 4.84 10.67 -13.60
CA SER A 15 5.19 10.53 -15.01
C SER A 15 4.14 9.72 -15.78
N SER A 16 3.71 8.59 -15.23
CA SER A 16 2.62 7.77 -15.80
C SER A 16 1.31 8.55 -15.90
N GLY A 17 0.99 9.34 -14.88
CA GLY A 17 -0.16 10.23 -14.91
C GLY A 17 -0.06 11.26 -16.03
N ALA A 18 1.08 11.95 -16.16
CA ALA A 18 1.28 12.97 -17.18
C ALA A 18 1.22 12.43 -18.62
N LEU A 19 1.69 11.20 -18.85
CA LEU A 19 1.77 10.60 -20.19
C LEU A 19 0.46 9.90 -20.63
N PHE A 20 -0.26 9.24 -19.71
CA PHE A 20 -1.39 8.36 -20.07
C PHE A 20 -2.77 8.89 -19.68
N ALA A 21 -2.87 9.90 -18.78
CA ALA A 21 -4.15 10.41 -18.33
C ALA A 21 -4.13 11.93 -18.09
N LYS A 22 -4.99 12.68 -18.76
CA LYS A 22 -5.17 14.12 -18.49
C LYS A 22 -6.00 14.31 -17.22
N VAL A 23 -5.39 14.01 -16.06
CA VAL A 23 -6.03 14.05 -14.75
C VAL A 23 -6.20 15.52 -14.32
N ASN A 24 -7.38 16.08 -14.54
CA ASN A 24 -7.77 17.44 -14.14
C ASN A 24 -8.48 17.43 -12.77
N SER A 25 -7.89 16.80 -11.76
CA SER A 25 -8.43 16.83 -10.38
C SER A 25 -7.68 17.88 -9.55
N PRO A 26 -8.40 18.77 -8.82
CA PRO A 26 -7.76 19.74 -7.96
C PRO A 26 -6.88 19.02 -6.91
N LEU A 27 -5.69 19.55 -6.63
CA LEU A 27 -4.67 18.96 -5.74
C LEU A 27 -4.03 17.63 -6.21
N SER A 28 -4.12 17.24 -7.48
CA SER A 28 -3.45 16.03 -8.00
C SER A 28 -2.38 16.36 -9.04
N PHE A 29 -1.20 15.71 -8.95
CA PHE A 29 -0.13 15.76 -9.94
C PHE A 29 -0.05 14.40 -10.65
N GLY A 30 -0.63 14.29 -11.85
CA GLY A 30 -0.81 12.99 -12.50
C GLY A 30 -1.68 12.06 -11.62
N TYR A 31 -1.20 10.85 -11.33
CA TYR A 31 -1.87 9.92 -10.40
C TYR A 31 -1.58 10.20 -8.91
N PHE A 32 -0.70 11.14 -8.59
CA PHE A 32 -0.35 11.45 -7.21
C PHE A 32 -1.34 12.47 -6.62
N ASN A 33 -2.08 12.08 -5.59
CA ASN A 33 -3.07 12.94 -4.93
C ASN A 33 -2.51 13.56 -3.63
N LEU A 34 -2.38 14.89 -3.60
CA LEU A 34 -1.74 15.60 -2.50
C LEU A 34 -2.63 15.68 -1.24
N ALA A 35 -3.96 15.79 -1.43
CA ALA A 35 -4.91 15.80 -0.32
C ALA A 35 -4.93 14.45 0.42
N GLY A 36 -4.96 13.34 -0.35
CA GLY A 36 -4.83 11.99 0.17
C GLY A 36 -3.49 11.82 0.89
N PHE A 37 -2.39 12.27 0.30
CA PHE A 37 -1.07 12.22 0.96
C PHE A 37 -1.07 12.90 2.33
N LEU A 38 -1.61 14.11 2.44
CA LEU A 38 -1.69 14.86 3.69
C LEU A 38 -2.54 14.18 4.76
N VAL A 39 -3.55 13.40 4.38
CA VAL A 39 -4.38 12.64 5.32
C VAL A 39 -3.72 11.30 5.69
N PHE A 40 -3.19 10.57 4.71
CA PHE A 40 -2.62 9.24 4.93
C PHE A 40 -1.30 9.28 5.70
N VAL A 41 -0.41 10.24 5.45
CA VAL A 41 0.89 10.33 6.13
C VAL A 41 0.75 10.42 7.66
N PRO A 42 -0.01 11.36 8.25
CA PRO A 42 -0.13 11.44 9.70
C PRO A 42 -0.84 10.20 10.28
N VAL A 43 -1.89 9.72 9.62
CA VAL A 43 -2.63 8.54 10.08
C VAL A 43 -1.73 7.31 10.10
N THR A 44 -0.96 7.07 9.03
CA THR A 44 -0.04 5.93 8.96
C THR A 44 1.14 6.07 9.91
N MET A 45 1.67 7.28 10.10
CA MET A 45 2.76 7.55 11.04
C MET A 45 2.35 7.30 12.49
N LEU A 46 1.08 7.58 12.85
CA LEU A 46 0.52 7.24 14.16
C LEU A 46 0.21 5.75 14.30
N MET A 47 -0.34 5.12 13.25
CA MET A 47 -0.76 3.72 13.28
C MET A 47 0.42 2.74 13.32
N ALA A 48 1.52 3.04 12.62
CA ALA A 48 2.70 2.19 12.55
C ALA A 48 3.27 1.78 13.93
N PRO A 49 3.56 2.71 14.86
CA PRO A 49 4.04 2.33 16.21
C PRO A 49 2.96 1.66 17.05
N LEU A 50 1.68 2.00 16.88
CA LEU A 50 0.58 1.35 17.61
C LEU A 50 0.48 -0.13 17.22
N GLY A 51 0.48 -0.44 15.93
CA GLY A 51 0.46 -1.81 15.43
C GLY A 51 1.67 -2.63 15.90
N ALA A 52 2.88 -2.05 15.83
CA ALA A 52 4.09 -2.71 16.32
C ALA A 52 3.97 -3.09 17.81
N LYS A 53 3.52 -2.17 18.66
CA LYS A 53 3.32 -2.43 20.10
C LYS A 53 2.30 -3.55 20.36
N VAL A 54 1.22 -3.59 19.59
CA VAL A 54 0.19 -4.65 19.73
C VAL A 54 0.77 -6.01 19.35
N VAL A 55 1.45 -6.11 18.21
CA VAL A 55 2.04 -7.36 17.73
C VAL A 55 3.08 -7.91 18.71
N HIS A 56 3.87 -7.05 19.36
CA HIS A 56 4.85 -7.47 20.36
C HIS A 56 4.22 -8.01 21.66
N LYS A 57 2.98 -7.64 21.97
CA LYS A 57 2.26 -8.16 23.15
C LYS A 57 1.58 -9.51 22.89
N VAL A 58 1.32 -9.84 21.63
CA VAL A 58 0.66 -11.10 21.25
C VAL A 58 1.71 -12.20 21.09
N ASN A 59 1.31 -13.45 21.38
CA ASN A 59 2.18 -14.60 21.18
C ASN A 59 2.63 -14.69 19.71
N ARG A 60 3.95 -14.67 19.50
CA ARG A 60 4.58 -14.72 18.16
C ARG A 60 4.07 -15.88 17.31
N ASN A 61 3.84 -17.06 17.90
CA ASN A 61 3.37 -18.23 17.16
C ASN A 61 1.96 -18.00 16.58
N LEU A 62 1.10 -17.30 17.32
CA LEU A 62 -0.27 -17.00 16.90
C LEU A 62 -0.28 -15.96 15.76
N ILE A 63 0.50 -14.89 15.89
CA ILE A 63 0.64 -13.88 14.81
C ILE A 63 1.20 -14.50 13.53
N THR A 64 2.26 -15.30 13.62
CA THR A 64 2.85 -15.95 12.45
C THR A 64 1.86 -16.89 11.75
N LYS A 65 1.07 -17.67 12.51
CA LYS A 65 0.04 -18.53 11.92
C LYS A 65 -1.06 -17.73 11.21
N ILE A 66 -1.58 -16.69 11.84
CA ILE A 66 -2.61 -15.84 11.24
C ILE A 66 -2.09 -15.18 9.97
N PHE A 67 -0.87 -14.64 10.00
CA PHE A 67 -0.24 -14.02 8.84
C PHE A 67 -0.04 -15.03 7.70
N GLY A 68 0.42 -16.24 8.01
CA GLY A 68 0.56 -17.32 7.02
C GLY A 68 -0.77 -17.72 6.37
N ILE A 69 -1.83 -17.89 7.17
CA ILE A 69 -3.19 -18.20 6.66
C ILE A 69 -3.68 -17.06 5.76
N TYR A 70 -3.48 -15.80 6.16
CA TYR A 70 -3.83 -14.63 5.37
C TYR A 70 -3.11 -14.61 4.01
N LEU A 71 -1.80 -14.92 3.98
CA LEU A 71 -1.04 -15.01 2.73
C LEU A 71 -1.54 -16.13 1.82
N ILE A 72 -1.87 -17.30 2.36
CA ILE A 72 -2.44 -18.41 1.58
C ILE A 72 -3.76 -17.98 0.95
N LEU A 73 -4.64 -17.30 1.70
CA LEU A 73 -5.92 -16.80 1.19
C LEU A 73 -5.75 -15.79 0.05
N ILE A 74 -4.85 -14.80 0.19
CA ILE A 74 -4.58 -13.81 -0.86
C ILE A 74 -3.99 -14.47 -2.10
N SER A 75 -3.07 -15.41 -1.90
CA SER A 75 -2.42 -16.14 -2.99
C SER A 75 -3.45 -16.93 -3.78
N LEU A 76 -4.31 -17.69 -3.09
CA LEU A 76 -5.42 -18.43 -3.72
C LEU A 76 -6.36 -17.50 -4.47
N ARG A 77 -6.80 -16.39 -3.85
CA ARG A 77 -7.67 -15.41 -4.49
C ARG A 77 -7.04 -14.83 -5.76
N SER A 78 -5.77 -14.42 -5.69
CA SER A 78 -5.05 -13.86 -6.84
C SER A 78 -4.83 -14.90 -7.94
N PHE A 79 -4.60 -16.17 -7.56
CA PHE A 79 -4.44 -17.28 -8.50
C PHE A 79 -5.74 -17.62 -9.23
N ILE A 80 -6.87 -17.64 -8.50
CA ILE A 80 -8.20 -17.84 -9.09
C ILE A 80 -8.55 -16.69 -10.05
N GLU A 81 -8.31 -15.45 -9.64
CA GLU A 81 -8.52 -14.27 -10.49
C GLU A 81 -7.72 -14.38 -11.80
N TYR A 82 -6.45 -14.77 -11.71
CA TYR A 82 -5.59 -14.99 -12.87
C TYR A 82 -6.14 -16.06 -13.83
N LEU A 83 -6.74 -17.14 -13.30
CA LEU A 83 -7.34 -18.19 -14.13
C LEU A 83 -8.70 -17.80 -14.72
N ASN A 84 -9.48 -16.97 -14.02
CA ASN A 84 -10.79 -16.46 -14.48
C ASN A 84 -10.67 -15.34 -15.54
N ILE A 85 -9.50 -14.72 -15.68
CA ILE A 85 -9.21 -13.73 -16.74
C ILE A 85 -8.99 -14.42 -18.11
N LYS A 86 -9.16 -15.75 -18.18
CA LYS A 86 -9.16 -16.54 -19.41
C LYS A 86 -10.59 -16.79 -19.91
#